data_AF-A0A9E4QKQ2-F1
#
_entry.id   AF-A0A9E4QKQ2-F1
#
_cell.length_a   1.000
_cell.length_b   1.000
_cell.length_c   1.000
_cell.angle_alpha   90.00
_cell.angle_beta   90.00
_cell.angle_gamma   90.00
#
_symmetry.space_group_name_H-M   'P 1'
#
loop_
_entity.id
_entity.type
_entity.pdbx_description
1 polymer ?
#
loop_
_entity_poly.entity_id
_entity_poly.type
_entity_poly.pdbx_seq_one_letter_code
_entity_poly.pdbx_strand_id
1 'polypeptide(L)' 'MPLYEYLCPTCNHKFEKLQSMSSTGADCPNCEQPAKRAISVFAAVSKGG' A
#
# COMPACT_ATOMS: atom_id res chain seq x y z
N MET A 1 14.28 -4.40 -4.99
CA MET A 1 12.94 -5.00 -4.84
C MET A 1 11.93 -3.86 -4.79
N PRO A 2 10.84 -3.89 -5.58
CA PRO A 2 9.80 -2.85 -5.51
C PRO A 2 9.14 -2.85 -4.13
N LEU A 3 9.08 -1.68 -3.50
CA LEU A 3 8.31 -1.45 -2.29
C LEU A 3 6.85 -1.25 -2.72
N TYR A 4 5.94 -2.00 -2.11
CA TYR A 4 4.51 -1.81 -2.30
C TYR A 4 3.91 -1.25 -1.04
N GLU A 5 3.09 -0.22 -1.18
CA GLU A 5 2.35 0.37 -0.08
C GLU A 5 0.98 -0.30 0.02
N TYR A 6 0.51 -0.49 1.24
CA TYR A 6 -0.75 -1.14 1.58
C TYR A 6 -1.53 -0.28 2.56
N LEU A 7 -2.84 -0.19 2.35
CA LEU A 7 -3.77 0.50 3.22
C LEU A 7 -4.83 -0.49 3.68
N CYS A 8 -4.96 -0.65 5.00
CA CYS A 8 -6.07 -1.39 5.58
C CYS A 8 -7.33 -0.51 5.60
N PRO A 9 -8.43 -0.90 4.95
CA PRO A 9 -9.68 -0.14 4.99
C PRO A 9 -10.40 -0.22 6.34
N THR A 10 -10.05 -1.19 7.20
CA THR A 10 -10.73 -1.43 8.48
C THR A 10 -10.19 -0.54 9.60
N CYS A 11 -8.88 -0.51 9.78
CA CYS A 11 -8.22 0.30 10.81
C CYS A 11 -7.52 1.54 10.24
N ASN A 12 -7.63 1.76 8.93
CA ASN A 12 -7.01 2.88 8.22
C ASN A 12 -5.47 2.94 8.34
N HIS A 13 -4.84 1.80 8.67
CA HIS A 13 -3.40 1.68 8.86
C HIS A 13 -2.68 1.55 7.51
N LYS A 14 -1.73 2.45 7.26
CA LYS A 14 -0.85 2.42 6.09
C LYS A 14 0.48 1.79 6.47
N PHE A 15 0.97 0.91 5.61
CA PHE A 15 2.28 0.29 5.80
C PHE A 15 2.91 -0.04 4.46
N GLU A 16 4.24 -0.09 4.46
CA GLU A 16 5.04 -0.39 3.30
C GLU A 16 5.61 -1.80 3.46
N LYS A 17 5.46 -2.64 2.44
CA LYS A 17 5.95 -4.00 2.46
C LYS A 17 6.73 -4.31 1.19
N LEU A 18 7.95 -4.81 1.38
CA LEU A 18 8.74 -5.40 0.31
C LEU A 18 8.06 -6.69 -0.11
N GLN A 19 7.56 -6.74 -1.33
CA GLN A 19 6.81 -7.89 -1.82
C GLN A 19 7.33 -8.33 -3.18
N SER A 20 7.51 -9.64 -3.34
CA SER A 20 7.89 -10.25 -4.61
C SER A 20 6.82 -9.95 -5.67
N MET A 21 7.23 -9.82 -6.93
CA MET A 21 6.31 -9.57 -8.05
C MET A 21 5.22 -10.65 -8.20
N SER A 22 5.49 -11.86 -7.69
CA SER A 22 4.61 -13.03 -7.70
C SER A 22 3.67 -13.15 -6.48
N SER A 23 3.79 -12.28 -5.48
CA SER A 23 2.93 -12.33 -4.31
C SER A 23 1.69 -11.44 -4.53
N THR A 24 0.53 -11.89 -4.08
CA THR A 24 -0.79 -11.35 -4.49
C THR A 24 -1.52 -10.55 -3.42
N GLY A 25 -0.95 -10.38 -2.22
CA GLY A 25 -1.61 -9.65 -1.14
C GLY A 25 -0.79 -9.57 0.14
N ALA A 26 -1.19 -8.65 1.01
CA ALA A 26 -0.66 -8.53 2.36
C ALA A 26 -1.80 -8.28 3.36
N ASP A 27 -1.74 -8.95 4.50
CA ASP A 27 -2.65 -8.70 5.62
C ASP A 27 -2.14 -7.55 6.49
N CYS A 28 -3.08 -6.86 7.13
CA CYS A 28 -2.76 -5.78 8.04
C CYS A 28 -2.15 -6.32 9.34
N PRO A 29 -0.98 -5.84 9.79
CA PRO A 29 -0.35 -6.32 11.02
C PRO A 29 -1.10 -5.91 12.29
N ASN A 30 -2.04 -4.96 12.21
CA ASN A 30 -2.75 -4.43 13.39
C ASN A 30 -4.08 -5.15 13.67
N CYS A 31 -4.76 -5.61 12.62
CA CYS A 31 -6.10 -6.19 12.74
C CYS A 31 -6.30 -7.46 11.93
N GLU A 32 -5.23 -7.98 11.30
CA GLU A 32 -5.22 -9.24 10.55
C GLU A 32 -6.27 -9.31 9.42
N GLN A 33 -6.67 -8.13 8.93
CA GLN A 33 -7.64 -7.98 7.83
C GLN A 33 -6.89 -7.79 6.50
N PRO A 34 -7.51 -8.19 5.37
CA PRO A 34 -6.90 -8.04 4.06
C PRO A 34 -6.64 -6.56 3.76
N ALA A 35 -5.37 -6.18 3.62
CA ALA A 35 -4.99 -4.83 3.25
C ALA A 35 -4.99 -4.70 1.73
N LYS A 36 -5.50 -3.57 1.23
CA LYS A 36 -5.51 -3.30 -0.20
C LYS A 36 -4.19 -2.65 -0.57
N ARG A 37 -3.64 -3.03 -1.73
CA ARG A 37 -2.45 -2.40 -2.29
C ARG A 37 -2.76 -0.93 -2.56
N ALA A 38 -2.21 -0.05 -1.74
CA ALA A 38 -2.25 1.38 -1.96
C ALA A 38 -1.12 1.67 -2.93
N ILE A 39 -1.42 1.70 -4.22
CA ILE A 39 -0.49 2.32 -5.15
C ILE A 39 -0.59 3.80 -4.82
N SER A 40 0.42 4.34 -4.14
CA SER A 40 0.60 5.78 -4.08
C SER A 40 0.78 6.25 -5.51
N VAL A 41 -0.33 6.60 -6.15
CA VAL A 41 -0.34 7.64 -7.16
C VAL A 41 0.13 8.87 -6.41
N PHE A 42 1.43 9.02 -6.29
CA PHE A 42 2.04 10.33 -6.34
C PHE A 42 1.56 10.93 -7.66
N ALA A 43 0.35 11.49 -7.62
CA ALA A 43 0.05 12.66 -8.37
C ALA A 43 1.09 13.67 -7.90
N ALA A 44 2.27 13.62 -8.52
CA ALA A 44 2.94 14.83 -8.92
C ALA A 44 1.91 15.61 -9.74
N VAL A 45 0.97 16.23 -9.05
CA VAL A 45 0.40 17.48 -9.48
C VAL A 45 1.58 18.44 -9.45
N SER A 46 2.42 18.34 -10.48
CA SER A 46 3.12 19.49 -11.02
C SER A 46 2.02 20.48 -11.34
N LYS A 47 1.63 21.25 -10.33
CA LYS A 47 0.91 22.49 -10.50
C LYS A 47 1.88 23.36 -11.28
N GLY A 48 1.79 23.26 -12.60
CA GLY A 48 2.44 24.19 -13.51
C GLY A 48 2.03 25.59 -13.07
N GLY A 49 3.02 26.35 -12.64
CA GLY A 49 2.94 27.79 -12.43
C GLY A 49 3.82 28.45 -13.46
#